data_AF-A0A1N7QLP8-F1
#
_entry.id   AF-A0A1N7QLP8-F1
#
_cell.length_a   1.000
_cell.length_b   1.000
_cell.length_c   1.000
_cell.angle_alpha   90.00
_cell.angle_beta   90.00
_cell.angle_gamma   90.00
#
_symmetry.space_group_name_H-M   'P 1'
#
loop_
_entity.id
_entity.type
_entity.pdbx_description
1 polymer ?
#
loop_
_entity_poly.entity_id
_entity_poly.type
_entity_poly.pdbx_seq_one_letter_code
_entity_poly.pdbx_strand_id
1 'polypeptide(L)'
;MRKGLIGILMWLGLLTGCHAEPTYQGVSVVTYNYTPWDLELVQIVDASGGVAATGMVPSGGGEGSVSCCYTLKGTEFVVKWKGGDADLMRKHMYDGKFDEVLFSKETKVAFPPAKIPPGDGPAILELHIYPDEHMEMAISRQLLGQVRIPIVETTRWLYKNHKEDLVNYRSIHELRYVLAKVTKRAWTRYRIENEGDMQGYMYLYFVVASNFENDPDVASVLQNLNRKPGDFGRFVAALSKEKIEQLKSKGTPPGDKDV
;
A
#
# COMPACT_ATOMS: atom_id res chain seq x y z
N MET A 1 51.11 43.41 -22.25
CA MET A 1 50.08 43.31 -21.19
C MET A 1 48.92 42.44 -21.68
N ARG A 2 48.99 41.11 -21.55
CA ARG A 2 47.89 40.21 -21.97
C ARG A 2 48.09 38.75 -21.52
N LYS A 3 48.34 38.49 -20.23
CA LYS A 3 48.40 37.12 -19.67
C LYS A 3 47.89 37.01 -18.22
N GLY A 4 46.97 37.89 -17.80
CA GLY A 4 46.55 37.98 -16.39
C GLY A 4 45.06 37.72 -16.12
N LEU A 5 44.26 37.32 -17.10
CA LEU A 5 42.79 37.34 -16.97
C LEU A 5 42.06 36.05 -17.38
N ILE A 6 42.78 34.93 -17.56
CA ILE A 6 42.18 33.64 -17.90
C ILE A 6 42.16 32.67 -16.70
N GLY A 7 42.92 32.95 -15.63
CA GLY A 7 42.96 32.09 -14.44
C GLY A 7 41.79 32.25 -13.46
N ILE A 8 41.04 33.36 -13.51
CA ILE A 8 39.99 33.67 -12.52
C ILE A 8 38.62 33.11 -12.93
N LEU A 9 38.35 32.92 -14.23
CA LEU A 9 37.06 32.38 -14.68
C LEU A 9 36.92 30.85 -14.52
N MET A 10 38.01 30.11 -14.32
CA MET A 10 37.94 28.64 -14.12
C MET A 10 37.69 28.22 -12.67
N TRP A 11 37.75 29.14 -11.70
CA TRP A 11 37.46 28.83 -10.28
C TRP A 11 36.01 29.08 -9.87
N LEU A 12 35.21 29.77 -10.70
CA LEU A 12 33.79 30.00 -10.45
C LEU A 12 32.87 28.92 -11.06
N GLY A 13 33.41 27.96 -11.81
CA GLY A 13 32.62 26.93 -12.51
C GLY A 13 32.35 25.64 -11.72
N LEU A 14 32.92 25.48 -10.51
CA LEU A 14 32.77 24.27 -9.68
C LEU A 14 31.77 24.42 -8.52
N LEU A 15 31.06 25.55 -8.44
CA LEU A 15 30.00 25.77 -7.45
C LEU A 15 28.60 25.41 -8.00
N THR A 16 28.50 24.41 -8.87
CA THR A 16 27.22 23.75 -9.15
C THR A 16 26.86 22.87 -7.95
N GLY A 17 26.29 23.50 -6.93
CA GLY A 17 25.38 22.91 -5.95
C GLY A 17 25.87 21.65 -5.22
N CYS A 18 26.78 21.81 -4.26
CA CYS A 18 26.76 20.95 -3.08
C CYS A 18 25.45 21.26 -2.31
N HIS A 19 24.34 20.70 -2.77
CA HIS A 19 23.15 20.65 -1.94
C HIS A 19 23.49 19.75 -0.76
N ALA A 20 23.53 20.33 0.45
CA ALA A 20 23.61 19.55 1.67
C ALA A 20 22.49 18.50 1.64
N GLU A 21 22.82 17.26 2.01
CA GLU A 21 21.83 16.19 2.10
C GLU A 21 20.67 16.62 3.01
N PRO A 22 19.41 16.36 2.62
CA PRO A 22 18.27 16.72 3.43
C PRO A 22 18.35 16.00 4.77
N THR A 23 17.94 16.71 5.82
CA THR A 23 17.86 16.16 7.18
C THR A 23 16.43 16.32 7.66
N TYR A 24 15.76 15.20 7.89
CA TYR A 24 14.38 15.09 8.35
C TYR A 24 14.41 14.89 9.87
N GLN A 25 14.35 15.98 10.63
CA GLN A 25 14.43 15.98 12.10
C GLN A 25 13.04 16.07 12.74
N GLY A 26 12.89 15.37 13.87
CA GLY A 26 11.67 15.40 14.68
C GLY A 26 10.45 14.85 13.93
N VAL A 27 10.66 13.99 12.94
CA VAL A 27 9.57 13.43 12.13
C VAL A 27 8.94 12.24 12.84
N SER A 28 7.63 12.15 12.70
CA SER A 28 6.88 10.93 12.96
C SER A 28 6.92 10.04 11.73
N VAL A 29 6.82 8.73 11.90
CA VAL A 29 6.75 7.75 10.81
C VAL A 29 5.42 7.03 10.84
N VAL A 30 4.85 6.87 9.64
CA VAL A 30 3.67 6.05 9.37
C VAL A 30 4.00 5.10 8.24
N THR A 31 3.67 3.82 8.38
CA THR A 31 3.79 2.84 7.30
C THR A 31 2.42 2.38 6.84
N TYR A 32 2.13 2.60 5.56
CA TYR A 32 0.94 2.08 4.88
C TYR A 32 1.28 0.75 4.21
N ASN A 33 0.78 -0.34 4.77
CA ASN A 33 0.99 -1.68 4.27
C ASN A 33 -0.16 -2.13 3.37
N TYR A 34 0.04 -2.06 2.05
CA TYR A 34 -0.91 -2.58 1.05
C TYR A 34 -0.56 -3.99 0.57
N THR A 35 0.43 -4.65 1.20
CA THR A 35 0.77 -6.03 0.90
C THR A 35 -0.28 -7.00 1.47
N PRO A 36 -0.34 -8.25 0.98
CA PRO A 36 -1.16 -9.29 1.61
C PRO A 36 -0.59 -9.82 2.93
N TRP A 37 0.56 -9.30 3.38
CA TRP A 37 1.28 -9.78 4.54
C TRP A 37 0.96 -8.96 5.78
N ASP A 38 0.98 -9.59 6.95
CA ASP A 38 1.05 -8.86 8.21
C ASP A 38 2.53 -8.64 8.54
N LEU A 39 2.90 -7.38 8.78
CA LEU A 39 4.29 -7.00 9.05
C LEU A 39 4.51 -6.89 10.56
N GLU A 40 5.52 -7.60 11.05
CA GLU A 40 5.93 -7.58 12.45
C GLU A 40 6.79 -6.35 12.73
N LEU A 41 7.71 -6.04 11.82
CA LEU A 41 8.65 -4.93 11.93
C LEU A 41 8.93 -4.31 10.57
N VAL A 42 8.98 -2.97 10.53
CA VAL A 42 9.45 -2.18 9.39
C VAL A 42 10.42 -1.12 9.91
N GLN A 43 11.61 -1.06 9.34
CA GLN A 43 12.67 -0.11 9.69
C GLN A 43 13.14 0.64 8.45
N ILE A 44 13.17 1.97 8.52
CA ILE A 44 13.75 2.85 7.52
C ILE A 44 15.13 3.24 8.02
N VAL A 45 16.18 2.83 7.31
CA VAL A 45 17.58 3.04 7.68
C VAL A 45 18.22 4.01 6.69
N ASP A 46 18.83 5.07 7.20
CA ASP A 46 19.64 5.99 6.40
C ASP A 46 21.12 5.59 6.33
N ALA A 47 21.87 6.19 5.40
CA ALA A 47 23.30 5.92 5.22
C ALA A 47 24.17 6.37 6.41
N SER A 48 23.66 7.24 7.28
CA SER A 48 24.34 7.69 8.51
C SER A 48 24.05 6.79 9.72
N GLY A 49 23.26 5.71 9.54
CA GLY A 49 22.87 4.80 10.61
C GLY A 49 21.66 5.26 11.43
N GLY A 50 20.97 6.32 11.02
CA GLY A 50 19.67 6.71 11.56
C GLY A 50 18.62 5.65 11.24
N VAL A 51 17.78 5.31 12.23
CA VAL A 51 16.74 4.30 12.09
C VAL A 51 15.42 4.85 12.58
N ALA A 52 14.39 4.76 11.74
CA ALA A 52 13.01 4.91 12.16
C ALA A 52 12.30 3.57 12.03
N ALA A 53 11.42 3.22 12.97
CA ALA A 53 10.81 1.90 13.00
C ALA A 53 9.34 1.94 13.40
N THR A 54 8.55 1.08 12.79
CA THR A 54 7.19 0.78 13.19
C THR A 54 6.99 -0.73 13.21
N GLY A 55 6.01 -1.22 13.96
CA GLY A 55 5.75 -2.64 14.10
C GLY A 55 4.26 -2.95 14.16
N MET A 56 3.93 -4.23 14.04
CA MET A 56 2.56 -4.73 14.05
C MET A 56 1.68 -4.00 13.03
N VAL A 57 2.13 -3.95 11.77
CA VAL A 57 1.43 -3.29 10.67
C VAL A 57 0.63 -4.32 9.87
N PRO A 58 -0.65 -4.56 10.19
CA PRO A 58 -1.45 -5.54 9.46
C PRO A 58 -1.65 -5.11 8.01
N SER A 59 -2.03 -6.05 7.16
CA SER A 59 -2.50 -5.76 5.79
C SER A 59 -3.63 -4.72 5.78
N GLY A 60 -3.50 -3.71 4.92
CA GLY A 60 -4.35 -2.53 4.86
C GLY A 60 -4.11 -1.50 5.97
N GLY A 61 -3.17 -1.73 6.90
CA GLY A 61 -2.89 -0.86 8.04
C GLY A 61 -1.96 0.30 7.71
N GLY A 62 -2.12 1.42 8.41
CA GLY A 62 -1.18 2.56 8.40
C GLY A 62 -1.73 3.84 8.99
N GLU A 63 -2.98 4.20 8.69
CA GLU A 63 -3.57 5.50 9.04
C GLU A 63 -3.70 5.80 10.57
N GLY A 64 -3.35 4.84 11.44
CA GLY A 64 -3.44 4.99 12.90
C GLY A 64 -2.20 4.55 13.71
N SER A 65 -1.14 4.05 13.08
CA SER A 65 0.11 3.68 13.79
C SER A 65 1.17 4.72 13.51
N VAL A 66 1.44 5.58 14.49
CA VAL A 66 2.44 6.65 14.40
C VAL A 66 3.53 6.39 15.44
N SER A 67 4.75 6.22 14.96
CA SER A 67 5.96 6.18 15.80
C SER A 67 6.69 7.51 15.67
N CYS A 68 7.15 8.12 16.76
CA CYS A 68 7.65 9.51 16.72
C CYS A 68 9.16 9.64 16.84
N CYS A 69 9.57 10.89 16.60
CA CYS A 69 10.77 11.50 17.16
C CYS A 69 12.07 11.04 16.50
N TYR A 70 11.99 10.73 15.21
CA TYR A 70 13.12 10.25 14.42
C TYR A 70 13.89 11.39 13.76
N THR A 71 15.16 11.11 13.50
CA THR A 71 16.02 11.92 12.63
C THR A 71 16.57 11.01 11.55
N LEU A 72 16.29 11.34 10.30
CA LEU A 72 16.79 10.63 9.13
C LEU A 72 17.48 11.61 8.17
N LYS A 73 18.49 11.14 7.43
CA LYS A 73 19.30 11.97 6.54
C LYS A 73 19.43 11.37 5.14
N GLY A 74 19.66 12.24 4.16
CA GLY A 74 19.95 11.82 2.79
C GLY A 74 18.70 11.52 1.97
N THR A 75 18.92 10.98 0.77
CA THR A 75 17.88 10.72 -0.22
C THR A 75 17.75 9.25 -0.57
N GLU A 76 18.60 8.40 0.01
CA GLU A 76 18.66 6.97 -0.25
C GLU A 76 18.49 6.23 1.08
N PHE A 77 17.49 5.35 1.13
CA PHE A 77 17.12 4.63 2.33
C PHE A 77 17.12 3.12 2.07
N VAL A 78 17.40 2.35 3.10
CA VAL A 78 17.18 0.90 3.12
C VAL A 78 16.02 0.61 4.06
N VAL A 79 14.93 0.08 3.50
CA VAL A 79 13.79 -0.41 4.28
C VAL A 79 14.00 -1.88 4.59
N LYS A 80 14.17 -2.20 5.88
CA LYS A 80 14.20 -3.58 6.38
C LYS A 80 12.83 -3.93 6.91
N TRP A 81 12.29 -5.08 6.50
CA TRP A 81 10.93 -5.45 6.87
C TRP A 81 10.78 -6.95 7.07
N LYS A 82 10.05 -7.31 8.12
CA LYS A 82 9.78 -8.69 8.56
C LYS A 82 8.28 -8.88 8.69
N GLY A 83 7.77 -10.00 8.21
CA GLY A 83 6.34 -10.29 8.20
C GLY A 83 6.03 -11.71 7.73
N GLY A 84 4.75 -12.03 7.58
CA GLY A 84 4.32 -13.35 7.15
C GLY A 84 2.85 -13.40 6.73
N ASP A 85 2.42 -14.59 6.33
CA ASP A 85 1.00 -14.85 6.11
C ASP A 85 0.26 -14.84 7.46
N ALA A 86 -0.79 -14.04 7.55
CA ALA A 86 -1.49 -13.79 8.81
C ALA A 86 -2.13 -15.05 9.40
N ASP A 87 -2.57 -16.02 8.57
CA ASP A 87 -3.13 -17.29 9.05
C ASP A 87 -2.03 -18.21 9.58
N LEU A 88 -0.89 -18.30 8.88
CA LEU A 88 0.27 -19.07 9.34
C LEU A 88 0.84 -18.50 10.64
N MET A 89 1.02 -17.18 10.71
CA MET A 89 1.49 -16.48 11.90
C MET A 89 0.57 -16.73 13.10
N ARG A 90 -0.75 -16.65 12.92
CA ARG A 90 -1.71 -16.97 13.99
C ARG A 90 -1.66 -18.43 14.41
N LYS A 91 -1.57 -19.34 13.45
CA LYS A 91 -1.52 -20.78 13.70
C LYS A 91 -0.31 -21.16 14.56
N HIS A 92 0.83 -20.55 14.29
CA HIS A 92 2.11 -20.87 14.94
C HIS A 92 2.48 -19.93 16.10
N MET A 93 1.55 -19.07 16.54
CA MET A 93 1.78 -18.08 17.59
C MET A 93 2.21 -18.69 18.94
N TYR A 94 1.77 -19.92 19.25
CA TYR A 94 1.97 -20.56 20.56
C TYR A 94 2.69 -21.91 20.51
N ASP A 95 3.10 -22.38 19.33
CA ASP A 95 3.70 -23.72 19.16
C ASP A 95 5.22 -23.70 18.93
N GLY A 96 5.84 -22.53 19.07
CA GLY A 96 7.28 -22.33 18.90
C GLY A 96 7.75 -22.22 17.45
N LYS A 97 6.84 -22.30 16.47
CA LYS A 97 7.18 -22.23 15.03
C LYS A 97 6.90 -20.86 14.40
N PHE A 98 6.58 -19.85 15.22
CA PHE A 98 6.23 -18.52 14.75
C PHE A 98 7.33 -17.93 13.84
N ASP A 99 8.59 -18.02 14.23
CA ASP A 99 9.69 -17.48 13.42
C ASP A 99 9.94 -18.24 12.11
N GLU A 100 9.51 -19.52 12.00
CA GLU A 100 9.67 -20.33 10.79
C GLU A 100 8.76 -19.86 9.65
N VAL A 101 7.66 -19.15 9.97
CA VAL A 101 6.69 -18.65 9.00
C VAL A 101 6.87 -17.17 8.65
N LEU A 102 7.94 -16.55 9.13
CA LEU A 102 8.27 -15.16 8.86
C LEU A 102 9.33 -15.05 7.75
N PHE A 103 9.12 -14.12 6.83
CA PHE A 103 10.15 -13.65 5.93
C PHE A 103 10.86 -12.44 6.50
N SER A 104 12.08 -12.18 6.02
CA SER A 104 12.81 -10.93 6.24
C SER A 104 13.35 -10.44 4.90
N LYS A 105 13.16 -9.14 4.61
CA LYS A 105 13.51 -8.52 3.33
C LYS A 105 14.15 -7.16 3.55
N GLU A 106 14.94 -6.74 2.56
CA GLU A 106 15.49 -5.39 2.47
C GLU A 106 15.16 -4.80 1.09
N THR A 107 14.67 -3.56 1.08
CA THR A 107 14.30 -2.83 -0.15
C THR A 107 14.99 -1.47 -0.14
N LYS A 108 15.65 -1.11 -1.25
CA LYS A 108 16.21 0.23 -1.43
C LYS A 108 15.12 1.18 -1.89
N VAL A 109 15.04 2.35 -1.27
CA VAL A 109 14.03 3.36 -1.57
C VAL A 109 14.71 4.72 -1.73
N ALA A 110 14.51 5.32 -2.90
CA ALA A 110 14.92 6.69 -3.15
C ALA A 110 13.81 7.64 -2.69
N PHE A 111 14.19 8.67 -1.95
CA PHE A 111 13.32 9.77 -1.54
C PHE A 111 14.02 11.08 -1.91
N PRO A 112 13.67 11.67 -3.07
CA PRO A 112 14.27 12.93 -3.51
C PRO A 112 14.15 14.02 -2.44
N PRO A 113 15.06 15.02 -2.42
CA PRO A 113 15.00 16.10 -1.43
C PRO A 113 13.62 16.74 -1.39
N ALA A 114 12.91 16.48 -0.29
CA ALA A 114 11.54 16.93 -0.10
C ALA A 114 11.52 18.04 0.95
N LYS A 115 10.85 19.15 0.65
CA LYS A 115 10.61 20.19 1.63
C LYS A 115 9.55 19.70 2.61
N ILE A 116 9.85 19.78 3.91
CA ILE A 116 8.84 19.57 4.95
C ILE A 116 7.75 20.63 4.73
N PRO A 117 6.47 20.26 4.58
CA PRO A 117 5.39 21.23 4.42
C PRO A 117 5.39 22.25 5.57
N PRO A 118 5.01 23.52 5.34
CA PRO A 118 4.87 24.49 6.42
C PRO A 118 3.71 24.11 7.37
N GLY A 119 3.76 24.58 8.62
CA GLY A 119 2.69 24.39 9.62
C GLY A 119 3.19 23.87 10.96
N ASP A 120 2.29 23.86 11.95
CA ASP A 120 2.61 23.58 13.36
C ASP A 120 2.35 22.13 13.80
N GLY A 121 1.59 21.35 13.00
CA GLY A 121 1.35 19.92 13.27
C GLY A 121 2.62 19.08 13.07
N PRO A 122 2.71 17.83 13.55
CA PRO A 122 3.91 17.01 13.35
C PRO A 122 4.20 16.78 11.87
N ALA A 123 5.47 16.80 11.48
CA ALA A 123 5.89 16.31 10.18
C ALA A 123 5.85 14.78 10.18
N ILE A 124 5.16 14.20 9.20
CA ILE A 124 4.93 12.77 9.09
C ILE A 124 5.67 12.28 7.84
N LEU A 125 6.68 11.46 8.06
CA LEU A 125 7.33 10.68 7.01
C LEU A 125 6.50 9.41 6.77
N GLU A 126 6.00 9.28 5.56
CA GLU A 126 5.12 8.20 5.14
C GLU A 126 5.93 7.20 4.33
N LEU A 127 5.76 5.92 4.64
CA LEU A 127 6.25 4.82 3.82
C LEU A 127 5.04 4.04 3.29
N HIS A 128 4.84 4.04 1.98
CA HIS A 128 3.82 3.22 1.33
C HIS A 128 4.47 1.96 0.77
N ILE A 129 4.01 0.80 1.22
CA ILE A 129 4.45 -0.50 0.70
C ILE A 129 3.29 -1.07 -0.13
N TYR A 130 3.47 -1.15 -1.43
CA TYR A 130 2.42 -1.53 -2.38
C TYR A 130 2.28 -3.05 -2.53
N PRO A 131 1.21 -3.54 -3.18
CA PRO A 131 0.94 -4.98 -3.26
C PRO A 131 1.98 -5.82 -4.02
N ASP A 132 2.75 -5.21 -4.93
CA ASP A 132 3.91 -5.82 -5.60
C ASP A 132 5.25 -5.52 -4.89
N GLU A 133 5.18 -5.00 -3.66
CA GLU A 133 6.30 -4.71 -2.78
C GLU A 133 7.17 -3.52 -3.20
N HIS A 134 6.80 -2.77 -4.24
CA HIS A 134 7.42 -1.48 -4.47
C HIS A 134 7.09 -0.52 -3.32
N MET A 135 7.99 0.41 -3.05
CA MET A 135 7.88 1.30 -1.92
C MET A 135 8.05 2.75 -2.35
N GLU A 136 7.24 3.62 -1.76
CA GLU A 136 7.32 5.06 -1.99
C GLU A 136 7.33 5.79 -0.66
N MET A 137 8.12 6.87 -0.61
CA MET A 137 8.19 7.74 0.54
C MET A 137 7.56 9.10 0.24
N ALA A 138 6.86 9.65 1.22
CA ALA A 138 6.29 10.99 1.17
C ALA A 138 6.48 11.69 2.51
N ILE A 139 6.30 13.01 2.53
CA ILE A 139 6.29 13.79 3.78
C ILE A 139 5.10 14.73 3.78
N SER A 140 4.32 14.66 4.85
CA SER A 140 3.13 15.50 5.02
C SER A 140 3.04 16.06 6.45
N ARG A 141 1.99 16.83 6.71
CA ARG A 141 1.49 17.13 8.08
C ARG A 141 0.06 16.64 8.27
N GLN A 142 -0.41 15.77 7.37
CA GLN A 142 -1.77 15.26 7.38
C GLN A 142 -1.74 13.84 7.91
N LEU A 143 -2.32 13.62 9.09
CA LEU A 143 -2.39 12.28 9.66
C LEU A 143 -3.39 11.38 8.91
N LEU A 144 -4.46 11.97 8.40
CA LEU A 144 -5.56 11.27 7.75
C LEU A 144 -5.58 11.56 6.24
N GLY A 145 -6.20 10.68 5.47
CA GLY A 145 -6.45 10.85 4.04
C GLY A 145 -5.28 10.52 3.12
N GLN A 146 -4.19 9.95 3.64
CA GLN A 146 -3.03 9.54 2.82
C GLN A 146 -3.15 8.09 2.32
N VAL A 147 -4.23 7.38 2.66
CA VAL A 147 -4.48 6.02 2.16
C VAL A 147 -4.70 6.06 0.66
N ARG A 148 -3.84 5.35 -0.09
CA ARG A 148 -3.90 5.26 -1.55
C ARG A 148 -4.70 4.07 -2.05
N ILE A 149 -4.71 2.98 -1.28
CA ILE A 149 -5.45 1.75 -1.60
C ILE A 149 -6.42 1.43 -0.44
N PRO A 150 -7.75 1.50 -0.66
CA PRO A 150 -8.76 1.53 0.40
C PRO A 150 -9.14 0.12 0.88
N ILE A 151 -8.16 -0.67 1.33
CA ILE A 151 -8.37 -2.05 1.80
C ILE A 151 -9.31 -2.08 3.01
N VAL A 152 -9.07 -1.23 4.01
CA VAL A 152 -9.83 -1.21 5.27
C VAL A 152 -11.25 -0.69 5.04
N GLU A 153 -11.39 0.38 4.29
CA GLU A 153 -12.65 1.04 3.94
C GLU A 153 -13.51 0.08 3.12
N THR A 154 -12.92 -0.58 2.11
CA THR A 154 -13.62 -1.59 1.30
C THR A 154 -14.04 -2.79 2.13
N THR A 155 -13.18 -3.27 3.05
CA THR A 155 -13.54 -4.38 3.95
C THR A 155 -14.74 -4.00 4.83
N ARG A 156 -14.72 -2.79 5.43
CA ARG A 156 -15.82 -2.28 6.26
C ARG A 156 -17.11 -2.15 5.45
N TRP A 157 -17.02 -1.59 4.23
CA TRP A 157 -18.16 -1.45 3.33
C TRP A 157 -18.75 -2.82 2.97
N LEU A 158 -17.92 -3.77 2.55
CA LEU A 158 -18.34 -5.11 2.14
C LEU A 158 -19.01 -5.84 3.31
N TYR A 159 -18.38 -5.81 4.49
CA TYR A 159 -18.92 -6.45 5.68
C TYR A 159 -20.21 -5.78 6.18
N LYS A 160 -20.37 -4.46 6.02
CA LYS A 160 -21.57 -3.73 6.41
C LYS A 160 -22.76 -4.03 5.50
N ASN A 161 -22.54 -4.10 4.19
CA ASN A 161 -23.62 -4.17 3.19
C ASN A 161 -23.93 -5.60 2.72
N HIS A 162 -22.99 -6.54 2.86
CA HIS A 162 -23.09 -7.89 2.31
C HIS A 162 -22.79 -8.98 3.34
N LYS A 163 -22.98 -8.70 4.63
CA LYS A 163 -22.66 -9.63 5.73
C LYS A 163 -23.28 -11.02 5.55
N GLU A 164 -24.51 -11.07 5.04
CA GLU A 164 -25.27 -12.31 4.84
C GLU A 164 -24.67 -13.21 3.76
N ASP A 165 -23.92 -12.65 2.80
CA ASP A 165 -23.21 -13.40 1.76
C ASP A 165 -21.81 -13.84 2.21
N LEU A 166 -21.32 -13.31 3.35
CA LEU A 166 -19.94 -13.52 3.85
C LEU A 166 -19.87 -14.57 4.96
N VAL A 167 -20.83 -15.50 5.03
CA VAL A 167 -20.94 -16.53 6.07
C VAL A 167 -19.71 -17.42 6.21
N ASN A 168 -18.91 -17.53 5.15
CA ASN A 168 -17.67 -18.31 5.13
C ASN A 168 -16.51 -17.63 5.88
N TYR A 169 -16.66 -16.37 6.33
CA TYR A 169 -15.66 -15.64 7.09
C TYR A 169 -16.09 -15.51 8.55
N ARG A 170 -15.23 -15.92 9.50
CA ARG A 170 -15.56 -15.89 10.94
C ARG A 170 -15.62 -14.45 11.49
N SER A 171 -14.94 -13.52 10.84
CA SER A 171 -14.90 -12.12 11.26
C SER A 171 -14.49 -11.20 10.11
N ILE A 172 -14.71 -9.89 10.32
CA ILE A 172 -14.19 -8.84 9.44
C ILE A 172 -12.65 -8.87 9.31
N HIS A 173 -11.93 -9.37 10.31
CA HIS A 173 -10.47 -9.51 10.25
C HIS A 173 -10.07 -10.63 9.29
N GLU A 174 -10.74 -11.79 9.36
CA GLU A 174 -10.51 -12.89 8.41
C GLU A 174 -10.80 -12.44 6.98
N LEU A 175 -11.91 -11.71 6.78
CA LEU A 175 -12.24 -11.12 5.50
C LEU A 175 -11.14 -10.16 5.01
N ARG A 176 -10.61 -9.28 5.88
CA ARG A 176 -9.55 -8.34 5.51
C ARG A 176 -8.31 -9.05 4.97
N TYR A 177 -7.88 -10.15 5.58
CA TYR A 177 -6.67 -10.85 5.14
C TYR A 177 -6.83 -11.44 3.74
N VAL A 178 -7.98 -12.05 3.44
CA VAL A 178 -8.28 -12.54 2.08
C VAL A 178 -8.44 -11.37 1.12
N LEU A 179 -9.11 -10.30 1.54
CA LEU A 179 -9.29 -9.09 0.73
C LEU A 179 -7.96 -8.44 0.35
N ALA A 180 -6.95 -8.45 1.22
CA ALA A 180 -5.61 -7.95 0.90
C ALA A 180 -4.92 -8.80 -0.19
N LYS A 181 -5.09 -10.14 -0.17
CA LYS A 181 -4.63 -11.04 -1.24
C LYS A 181 -5.32 -10.73 -2.57
N VAL A 182 -6.64 -10.57 -2.55
CA VAL A 182 -7.42 -10.18 -3.74
C VAL A 182 -7.05 -8.77 -4.23
N THR A 183 -6.73 -7.85 -3.31
CA THR A 183 -6.30 -6.48 -3.64
C THR A 183 -5.00 -6.50 -4.43
N LYS A 184 -4.05 -7.38 -4.07
CA LYS A 184 -2.83 -7.58 -4.86
C LYS A 184 -3.15 -7.92 -6.31
N ARG A 185 -4.09 -8.84 -6.55
CA ARG A 185 -4.54 -9.17 -7.93
C ARG A 185 -5.18 -7.97 -8.61
N ALA A 186 -6.13 -7.29 -7.96
CA ALA A 186 -6.83 -6.13 -8.52
C ALA A 186 -5.87 -5.00 -8.91
N TRP A 187 -4.90 -4.70 -8.06
CA TRP A 187 -3.94 -3.64 -8.27
C TRP A 187 -2.84 -4.02 -9.28
N THR A 188 -2.29 -5.24 -9.20
CA THR A 188 -1.23 -5.67 -10.15
C THR A 188 -1.74 -5.83 -11.58
N ARG A 189 -2.99 -6.29 -11.77
CA ARG A 189 -3.58 -6.50 -13.09
C ARG A 189 -4.24 -5.25 -13.67
N TYR A 190 -4.92 -4.46 -12.82
CA TYR A 190 -5.82 -3.40 -13.29
C TYR A 190 -5.57 -2.03 -12.67
N ARG A 191 -4.56 -1.90 -11.80
CA ARG A 191 -4.20 -0.65 -11.10
C ARG A 191 -5.40 0.00 -10.39
N ILE A 192 -6.24 -0.82 -9.76
CA ILE A 192 -7.41 -0.34 -9.01
C ILE A 192 -6.96 0.28 -7.68
N GLU A 193 -7.20 1.58 -7.55
CA GLU A 193 -6.92 2.37 -6.34
C GLU A 193 -8.16 3.14 -5.87
N ASN A 194 -9.04 3.53 -6.79
CA ASN A 194 -10.27 4.24 -6.47
C ASN A 194 -11.19 3.38 -5.58
N GLU A 195 -11.76 4.00 -4.54
CA GLU A 195 -12.64 3.31 -3.58
C GLU A 195 -13.85 2.64 -4.22
N GLY A 196 -14.55 3.33 -5.13
CA GLY A 196 -15.72 2.76 -5.80
C GLY A 196 -15.35 1.58 -6.71
N ASP A 197 -14.22 1.67 -7.42
CA ASP A 197 -13.70 0.57 -8.23
C ASP A 197 -13.31 -0.63 -7.35
N MET A 198 -12.64 -0.37 -6.22
CA MET A 198 -12.24 -1.41 -5.28
C MET A 198 -13.46 -2.09 -4.65
N GLN A 199 -14.47 -1.32 -4.24
CA GLN A 199 -15.74 -1.86 -3.76
C GLN A 199 -16.44 -2.72 -4.81
N GLY A 200 -16.51 -2.25 -6.07
CA GLY A 200 -17.08 -3.02 -7.18
C GLY A 200 -16.34 -4.33 -7.43
N TYR A 201 -15.00 -4.30 -7.43
CA TYR A 201 -14.16 -5.48 -7.60
C TYR A 201 -14.36 -6.49 -6.47
N MET A 202 -14.35 -6.02 -5.23
CA MET A 202 -14.52 -6.89 -4.07
C MET A 202 -15.95 -7.42 -3.96
N TYR A 203 -16.97 -6.64 -4.33
CA TYR A 203 -18.34 -7.14 -4.44
C TYR A 203 -18.44 -8.31 -5.43
N LEU A 204 -17.92 -8.15 -6.64
CA LEU A 204 -17.97 -9.22 -7.63
C LEU A 204 -17.21 -10.47 -7.15
N TYR A 205 -16.04 -10.29 -6.54
CA TYR A 205 -15.24 -11.41 -6.04
C TYR A 205 -15.88 -12.15 -4.85
N PHE A 206 -16.30 -11.40 -3.82
CA PHE A 206 -16.71 -11.94 -2.52
C PHE A 206 -18.20 -12.26 -2.42
N VAL A 207 -19.04 -11.74 -3.33
CA VAL A 207 -20.51 -11.90 -3.27
C VAL A 207 -21.10 -12.54 -4.53
N VAL A 208 -20.47 -12.32 -5.70
CA VAL A 208 -21.03 -12.78 -6.98
C VAL A 208 -20.35 -14.07 -7.45
N ALA A 209 -19.09 -14.01 -7.86
CA ALA A 209 -18.33 -15.17 -8.30
C ALA A 209 -16.82 -14.84 -8.31
N SER A 210 -15.97 -15.66 -7.70
CA SER A 210 -14.52 -15.37 -7.64
C SER A 210 -13.81 -15.33 -9.00
N ASN A 211 -14.43 -15.89 -10.04
CA ASN A 211 -13.95 -15.86 -11.42
C ASN A 211 -14.74 -14.90 -12.33
N PHE A 212 -15.43 -13.90 -11.77
CA PHE A 212 -16.25 -12.93 -12.50
C PHE A 212 -15.53 -12.25 -13.69
N GLU A 213 -14.20 -12.13 -13.61
CA GLU A 213 -13.34 -11.58 -14.67
C GLU A 213 -13.37 -12.40 -15.97
N ASN A 214 -13.89 -13.62 -15.95
CA ASN A 214 -14.06 -14.44 -17.16
C ASN A 214 -15.27 -13.99 -18.01
N ASP A 215 -16.17 -13.17 -17.45
CA ASP A 215 -17.27 -12.61 -18.20
C ASP A 215 -16.76 -11.53 -19.18
N PRO A 216 -17.08 -11.61 -20.48
CA PRO A 216 -16.53 -10.70 -21.49
C PRO A 216 -16.83 -9.22 -21.23
N ASP A 217 -18.01 -8.89 -20.70
CA ASP A 217 -18.40 -7.51 -20.44
C ASP A 217 -17.56 -6.94 -19.30
N VAL A 218 -17.43 -7.71 -18.21
CA VAL A 218 -16.59 -7.33 -17.06
C VAL A 218 -15.12 -7.19 -17.49
N ALA A 219 -14.59 -8.18 -18.22
CA ALA A 219 -13.22 -8.19 -18.70
C ALA A 219 -12.91 -6.96 -19.57
N SER A 220 -13.84 -6.60 -20.47
CA SER A 220 -13.68 -5.46 -21.36
C SER A 220 -13.49 -4.13 -20.61
N VAL A 221 -14.19 -3.95 -19.48
CA VAL A 221 -14.05 -2.75 -18.64
C VAL A 221 -12.75 -2.79 -17.86
N LEU A 222 -12.41 -3.93 -17.22
CA LEU A 222 -11.20 -4.06 -16.42
C LEU A 222 -9.92 -3.88 -17.25
N GLN A 223 -9.89 -4.40 -18.48
CA GLN A 223 -8.73 -4.36 -19.36
C GLN A 223 -8.59 -3.04 -20.15
N ASN A 224 -9.58 -2.15 -20.06
CA ASN A 224 -9.51 -0.86 -20.73
C ASN A 224 -8.44 0.04 -20.09
N LEU A 225 -7.32 0.25 -20.80
CA LEU A 225 -6.21 1.09 -20.35
C LEU A 225 -6.59 2.58 -20.21
N ASN A 226 -7.67 3.02 -20.84
CA ASN A 226 -8.19 4.40 -20.75
C ASN A 226 -9.29 4.54 -19.68
N ARG A 227 -9.53 3.50 -18.88
CA ARG A 227 -10.50 3.52 -17.79
C ARG A 227 -10.13 4.63 -16.80
N LYS A 228 -11.11 5.47 -16.46
CA LYS A 228 -10.95 6.50 -15.44
C LYS A 228 -11.25 5.94 -14.06
N PRO A 229 -10.65 6.50 -12.99
CA PRO A 229 -11.06 6.20 -11.62
C PRO A 229 -12.58 6.25 -11.43
N GLY A 230 -13.16 5.18 -10.90
CA GLY A 230 -14.59 5.04 -10.64
C GLY A 230 -15.44 4.50 -11.80
N ASP A 231 -14.88 4.32 -13.00
CA ASP A 231 -15.61 3.73 -14.13
C ASP A 231 -16.04 2.29 -13.86
N PHE A 232 -15.18 1.49 -13.22
CA PHE A 232 -15.50 0.10 -12.93
C PHE A 232 -16.56 -0.01 -11.85
N GLY A 233 -16.45 0.78 -10.78
CA GLY A 233 -17.45 0.86 -9.73
C GLY A 233 -18.83 1.24 -10.27
N ARG A 234 -18.90 2.24 -11.18
CA ARG A 234 -20.15 2.61 -11.87
C ARG A 234 -20.69 1.49 -12.75
N PHE A 235 -19.81 0.81 -13.49
CA PHE A 235 -20.21 -0.35 -14.30
C PHE A 235 -20.84 -1.45 -13.43
N VAL A 236 -20.19 -1.81 -12.32
CA VAL A 236 -20.71 -2.82 -11.38
C VAL A 236 -22.05 -2.39 -10.79
N ALA A 237 -22.18 -1.12 -10.38
CA ALA A 237 -23.44 -0.57 -9.85
C ALA A 237 -24.59 -0.56 -10.87
N ALA A 238 -24.28 -0.57 -12.17
CA ALA A 238 -25.26 -0.57 -13.26
C ALA A 238 -25.63 -1.98 -13.75
N LEU A 239 -25.01 -3.04 -13.21
CA LEU A 239 -25.34 -4.41 -13.59
C LEU A 239 -26.80 -4.73 -13.23
N SER A 240 -27.54 -5.32 -14.17
CA SER A 240 -28.89 -5.79 -13.90
C SER A 240 -28.88 -6.99 -12.95
N LYS A 241 -30.01 -7.23 -12.27
CA LYS A 241 -30.15 -8.41 -11.41
C LYS A 241 -29.96 -9.71 -12.20
N GLU A 242 -30.47 -9.76 -13.43
CA GLU A 242 -30.34 -10.91 -14.32
C GLU A 242 -28.87 -11.17 -14.66
N LYS A 243 -28.08 -10.11 -14.90
CA LYS A 243 -26.65 -10.24 -15.14
C LYS A 243 -25.91 -10.74 -13.90
N ILE A 244 -26.24 -10.25 -12.71
CA ILE A 244 -25.65 -10.72 -11.45
C ILE A 244 -25.96 -12.21 -11.23
N GLU A 245 -27.20 -12.63 -11.44
CA GLU A 245 -27.60 -14.04 -11.31
C GLU A 245 -26.96 -14.93 -12.40
N GLN A 246 -26.78 -14.41 -13.61
CA GLN A 246 -25.99 -15.10 -14.64
C GLN A 246 -24.55 -15.31 -14.21
N LEU A 247 -23.89 -14.29 -13.64
CA LEU A 247 -22.52 -14.39 -13.14
C LEU A 247 -22.42 -15.42 -12.00
N LYS A 248 -23.35 -15.39 -11.04
CA LYS A 248 -23.43 -16.36 -9.94
C LYS A 248 -23.59 -17.80 -10.43
N SER A 249 -24.52 -18.03 -11.36
CA SER A 249 -24.86 -19.38 -11.83
C SER A 249 -23.78 -20.04 -12.70
N LYS A 250 -22.99 -19.24 -13.44
CA LYS A 250 -21.90 -19.73 -14.30
C LYS A 250 -20.52 -19.67 -13.64
N GLY A 251 -20.41 -18.95 -12.53
CA GLY A 251 -19.16 -18.65 -11.86
C GLY A 251 -18.71 -19.71 -10.86
N THR A 252 -17.49 -19.56 -10.36
CA THR A 252 -17.03 -20.27 -9.17
C THR A 252 -17.66 -19.68 -7.92
N PRO A 253 -17.79 -20.46 -6.83
CA PRO A 253 -18.26 -19.93 -5.55
C PRO A 253 -17.52 -18.64 -5.17
N PRO A 254 -18.23 -17.63 -4.63
CA PRO A 254 -17.62 -16.36 -4.27
C PRO A 254 -16.74 -16.50 -3.01
N GLY A 255 -15.80 -15.57 -2.86
CA GLY A 255 -14.94 -15.49 -1.68
C GLY A 255 -13.95 -16.64 -1.54
N ASP A 256 -13.38 -17.13 -2.64
CA ASP A 256 -12.29 -18.11 -2.56
C ASP A 256 -11.14 -17.57 -1.68
N LYS A 257 -10.67 -18.41 -0.76
CA LYS A 257 -9.61 -18.09 0.21
C LYS A 257 -8.23 -18.52 -0.28
N ASP A 258 -8.17 -19.40 -1.29
CA ASP A 258 -6.94 -19.96 -1.84
C ASP A 258 -6.39 -19.10 -2.99
N VAL A 259 -6.23 -17.79 -2.73
CA VAL A 259 -5.75 -16.76 -3.68
C VAL A 259 -4.40 -16.18 -3.38
#